data_AF-A0A0N8PV40-F1
#
_entry.id   AF-A0A0N8PV40-F1
#
_cell.length_a   1.000
_cell.length_b   1.000
_cell.length_c   1.000
_cell.angle_alpha   90.00
_cell.angle_beta   90.00
_cell.angle_gamma   90.00
#
_symmetry.space_group_name_H-M   'P 1'
#
loop_
_entity.id
_entity.type
_entity.pdbx_description
1 polymer ?
#
loop_
_entity_poly.entity_id
_entity_poly.type
_entity_poly.pdbx_seq_one_letter_code
_entity_poly.pdbx_strand_id
1 'polypeptide(L)' 'MNSLVADCSDEILHHEMKAIVQKMDRAVQQGESLTSESIVRLSQQLDTYVLIAQIRKMRCVS' A
#
# COMPACT_ATOMS: atom_id res chain seq x y z
N MET A 1 8.00 -13.16 14.15
CA MET A 1 7.63 -11.93 13.42
C MET A 1 6.11 -11.79 13.48
N ASN A 2 5.66 -10.57 13.74
CA ASN A 2 4.50 -10.27 14.59
C ASN A 2 3.12 -10.61 14.00
N SER A 3 2.22 -10.92 14.95
CA SER A 3 0.76 -11.09 14.86
C SER A 3 -0.02 -9.88 14.27
N LEU A 4 0.64 -8.91 13.64
CA LEU A 4 0.03 -7.71 13.06
C LEU A 4 -0.57 -7.94 11.66
N VAL A 5 -0.22 -9.04 10.98
CA VAL A 5 -0.74 -9.34 9.63
C VAL A 5 -2.18 -9.89 9.68
N ALA A 6 -2.60 -10.41 10.83
CA ALA A 6 -3.90 -11.06 11.01
C ALA A 6 -5.06 -10.09 11.30
N ASP A 7 -4.79 -8.85 11.73
CA ASP A 7 -5.80 -8.00 12.40
C ASP A 7 -6.21 -6.72 11.65
N CYS A 8 -5.66 -6.49 10.46
CA CYS A 8 -6.07 -5.35 9.63
C CYS A 8 -7.26 -5.80 8.77
N SER A 9 -8.47 -5.27 8.93
CA SER A 9 -9.59 -5.68 8.06
C SER A 9 -9.33 -5.29 6.59
N ASP A 10 -10.06 -5.87 5.65
CA ASP A 10 -9.90 -5.50 4.23
C ASP A 10 -10.28 -4.02 3.98
N GLU A 11 -11.17 -3.46 4.79
CA GLU A 11 -11.50 -2.02 4.78
C GLU A 11 -10.32 -1.15 5.21
N ILE A 12 -9.60 -1.53 6.27
CA ILE A 12 -8.41 -0.79 6.73
C ILE A 12 -7.32 -0.89 5.67
N LEU A 13 -7.10 -2.08 5.11
CA LEU A 13 -6.12 -2.31 4.04
C LEU A 13 -6.43 -1.43 2.81
N HIS A 14 -7.68 -1.43 2.37
CA HIS A 14 -8.12 -0.59 1.26
C HIS A 14 -7.99 0.91 1.56
N HIS A 15 -8.32 1.34 2.79
CA HIS A 15 -8.16 2.74 3.21
C HIS A 15 -6.70 3.19 3.12
N GLU A 16 -5.77 2.40 3.65
CA GLU A 16 -4.34 2.70 3.64
C GLU A 16 -3.78 2.76 2.20
N MET A 17 -4.12 1.78 1.36
CA MET A 17 -3.73 1.78 -0.05
C MET A 17 -4.23 3.03 -0.78
N LYS A 18 -5.50 3.40 -0.56
CA LYS A 18 -6.10 4.60 -1.16
C LYS A 18 -5.42 5.87 -0.68
N ALA A 19 -5.09 5.96 0.62
CA ALA A 19 -4.38 7.11 1.17
C ALA A 19 -2.98 7.29 0.56
N ILE A 20 -2.26 6.20 0.31
CA ILE A 20 -0.95 6.23 -0.37
C ILE A 20 -1.08 6.73 -1.81
N VAL A 21 -2.01 6.16 -2.58
CA VAL A 21 -2.24 6.59 -3.98
C VAL A 21 -2.59 8.09 -4.06
N GLN A 22 -3.42 8.58 -3.13
CA GLN A 22 -3.74 10.01 -3.05
C GLN A 22 -2.54 10.89 -2.66
N LYS A 23 -1.56 10.38 -1.91
CA LYS A 23 -0.32 11.11 -1.61
C LYS A 23 0.58 11.15 -2.84
N MET A 24 0.70 10.04 -3.56
CA MET A 24 1.46 9.97 -4.82
C MET A 24 0.89 10.93 -5.86
N ASP A 25 -0.43 10.91 -6.06
CA ASP A 25 -1.11 11.80 -7.01
C ASP A 25 -0.87 13.29 -6.68
N ARG A 26 -1.00 13.66 -5.39
CA ARG A 26 -0.70 15.03 -4.95
C ARG A 26 0.75 15.43 -5.15
N ALA A 27 1.71 14.55 -4.88
CA ALA A 27 3.12 14.83 -5.08
C ALA A 27 3.43 15.03 -6.58
N VAL A 28 2.88 14.19 -7.46
CA VAL A 28 3.02 14.35 -8.92
C VAL A 28 2.38 15.66 -9.40
N GLN A 29 1.19 16.02 -8.89
CA GLN A 29 0.55 17.30 -9.19
C GLN A 29 1.35 18.52 -8.73
N GLN A 30 2.16 18.36 -7.67
CA GLN A 30 3.08 19.39 -7.19
C GLN A 30 4.40 19.45 -7.99
N GLY A 31 4.56 18.62 -9.02
CA GLY A 31 5.72 18.60 -9.90
C GLY A 31 6.82 17.62 -9.48
N GLU A 32 6.56 16.72 -8.52
CA GLU A 32 7.52 15.68 -8.22
C GLU A 32 7.66 14.69 -9.38
N SER A 33 8.90 14.31 -9.68
CA SER A 33 9.20 13.20 -10.60
C SER A 33 8.69 11.88 -10.02
N LEU A 34 8.21 10.98 -10.88
CA LEU A 34 7.87 9.61 -10.49
C LEU A 34 9.07 8.81 -9.94
N THR A 35 10.29 9.27 -10.22
CA THR A 35 11.53 8.69 -9.71
C THR A 35 12.05 9.42 -8.46
N SER A 36 11.30 10.38 -7.90
CA SER A 36 11.68 11.04 -6.66
C SER A 36 11.74 10.04 -5.51
N GLU A 37 12.59 10.28 -4.53
CA GLU A 37 12.72 9.43 -3.36
C GLU A 37 11.39 9.26 -2.62
N SER A 38 10.60 10.33 -2.52
CA SER A 38 9.25 10.35 -1.95
C SER A 38 8.27 9.45 -2.70
N ILE A 39 8.20 9.55 -4.03
CA ILE A 39 7.32 8.68 -4.83
C ILE A 39 7.78 7.22 -4.77
N VAL A 40 9.09 6.97 -4.83
CA VAL A 40 9.66 5.62 -4.70
C VAL A 40 9.30 5.00 -3.34
N ARG A 41 9.42 5.77 -2.26
CA ARG A 41 9.06 5.32 -0.91
C ARG A 41 7.57 5.02 -0.77
N LEU A 42 6.71 5.89 -1.29
CA LEU A 42 5.26 5.66 -1.30
C LEU A 42 4.90 4.40 -2.10
N SER A 43 5.58 4.17 -3.22
CA SER A 43 5.39 2.98 -4.06
C SER A 43 5.75 1.70 -3.29
N GLN A 44 6.89 1.69 -2.60
CA GLN A 44 7.31 0.55 -1.77
C GLN A 44 6.33 0.26 -0.61
N GLN A 45 5.73 1.31 -0.04
CA GLN A 45 4.66 1.13 0.96
C GLN A 45 3.41 0.50 0.34
N LEU A 46 3.02 0.93 -0.85
CA LEU A 46 1.89 0.34 -1.57
C LEU A 46 2.15 -1.13 -1.91
N ASP A 47 3.36 -1.47 -2.37
CA ASP A 47 3.76 -2.85 -2.68
C ASP A 47 3.64 -3.78 -1.45
N THR A 48 3.96 -3.26 -0.26
CA THR A 48 3.79 -4.00 1.00
C THR A 48 2.33 -4.37 1.25
N TYR A 49 1.42 -3.42 1.04
CA TYR A 49 -0.02 -3.67 1.21
C TYR A 49 -0.59 -4.59 0.12
N VAL A 50 -0.12 -4.47 -1.13
CA VAL A 50 -0.47 -5.40 -2.21
C VAL A 50 -0.06 -6.83 -1.84
N LEU A 51 1.16 -7.01 -1.31
CA LEU A 51 1.64 -8.32 -0.87
C LEU A 51 0.76 -8.90 0.25
N ILE A 52 0.34 -8.09 1.23
CA ILE A 52 -0.59 -8.51 2.29
C ILE A 52 -1.92 -8.99 1.70
N ALA A 53 -2.52 -8.22 0.78
CA ALA A 53 -3.76 -8.59 0.10
C ALA A 53 -3.63 -9.92 -0.66
N GLN A 54 -2.53 -10.10 -1.38
CA GLN A 54 -2.23 -11.33 -2.11
C GLN A 54 -2.09 -12.54 -1.17
N ILE A 55 -1.36 -12.40 -0.07
CA ILE A 55 -1.19 -13.45 0.94
C ILE A 55 -2.55 -13.86 1.53
N ARG A 56 -3.42 -12.91 1.85
CA ARG A 56 -4.77 -13.19 2.36
C ARG A 56 -5.61 -13.94 1.35
N LYS A 57 -5.64 -13.46 0.11
CA LYS A 57 -6.36 -14.15 -0.97
C LYS A 57 -5.89 -15.59 -1.08
N MET A 58 -4.57 -15.83 -1.14
CA MET A 58 -4.00 -17.18 -1.22
C MET A 58 -4.37 -18.07 -0.03
N ARG A 59 -4.47 -17.52 1.19
CA ARG A 59 -4.93 -18.26 2.38
C ARG A 59 -6.43 -18.58 2.36
N CYS A 60 -7.25 -17.81 1.64
CA CYS A 60 -8.68 -18.06 1.49
C CYS A 60 -9.04 -18.99 0.32
N VAL A 61 -8.08 -19.38 -0.53
CA VAL A 61 -8.32 -20.35 -1.64
C VAL A 61 -8.11 -21.81 -1.20
N SER A 62 -8.21 -22.09 0.10
CA SER A 62 -8.16 -23.45 0.66
C SER A 62 -9.55 -24.03 0.88
#